data_AF-A0A375YHS2-F1
#
_entry.id   AF-A0A375YHS2-F1
#
_cell.length_a   1.000
_cell.length_b   1.000
_cell.length_c   1.000
_cell.angle_alpha   90.00
_cell.angle_beta   90.00
_cell.angle_gamma   90.00
#
_symmetry.space_group_name_H-M   'P 1'
#
loop_
_entity.id
_entity.type
_entity.pdbx_description
1 polymer ?
#
loop_
_entity_poly.entity_id
_entity_poly.type
_entity_poly.pdbx_seq_one_letter_code
_entity_poly.pdbx_strand_id
1 'polypeptide(L)'
;MSTSPLSAAEVDLDDTDGLLAADRHGLLRAASMAGAQVRATAAALDEGDLDGLRSDAPPRTVVWVAGPGTAEAAGSILAAVLAGSVGAPIVVAAEAPPWIGALDVLVVAGDDPAQPALVSAAATAVRRGARVVVVAPYEGPLRDATAGRSVAVPPRLPVPDDFTLARYLAAGLAVLDAILPGFSVDLAALADALDAEAIRNSAARELFTNPAKALADRMRDREVVFAGDSAATVALARHVCTVSLRIAHRVMAAAGLADALAAIATGWGRDAAAGEASIFHDEEIDGPLPRRTRTFVLTTDAERPAVSARLRGFDDVHVVNADDVPDVAVPGGNSEPGSATTLGATRPEQQLALLAVRLEMAAVYQRLVRG
;
A
#
# COMPACT_ATOMS: atom_id res chain seq x y z
N MET A 1 -40.57 5.99 23.09
CA MET A 1 -39.52 7.01 22.96
C MET A 1 -38.20 6.28 22.81
N SER A 2 -37.81 6.01 21.56
CA SER A 2 -36.54 5.38 21.25
C SER A 2 -35.48 6.47 21.34
N THR A 3 -34.57 6.36 22.30
CA THR A 3 -33.38 7.21 22.36
C THR A 3 -32.53 6.92 21.13
N SER A 4 -32.48 7.86 20.18
CA SER A 4 -31.45 7.85 19.14
C SER A 4 -30.08 7.67 19.82
N PRO A 5 -29.21 6.79 19.32
CA PRO A 5 -27.83 6.78 19.79
C PRO A 5 -27.28 8.19 19.55
N LEU A 6 -26.74 8.80 20.60
CA LEU A 6 -26.02 10.06 20.51
C LEU A 6 -24.98 9.90 19.40
N SER A 7 -25.20 10.57 18.27
CA SER A 7 -24.18 10.72 17.24
C SER A 7 -22.94 11.20 17.96
N ALA A 8 -21.86 10.41 17.97
CA ALA A 8 -20.57 10.96 18.30
C ALA A 8 -20.38 12.18 17.38
N ALA A 9 -20.05 13.33 17.96
CA ALA A 9 -19.81 14.53 17.17
C ALA A 9 -18.71 14.17 16.16
N GLU A 10 -19.03 14.33 14.88
CA GLU A 10 -18.08 14.07 13.79
C GLU A 10 -16.89 15.01 13.98
N VAL A 11 -15.67 14.44 14.02
CA VAL A 11 -14.45 15.23 14.23
C VAL A 11 -14.11 15.91 12.92
N ASP A 12 -13.95 17.23 12.94
CA ASP A 12 -13.51 17.99 11.78
C ASP A 12 -12.08 17.58 11.41
N LEU A 13 -11.82 17.39 10.11
CA LEU A 13 -10.49 17.07 9.61
C LEU A 13 -9.49 18.20 9.86
N ASP A 14 -9.93 19.45 10.00
CA ASP A 14 -9.05 20.59 10.32
C ASP A 14 -8.91 20.83 11.83
N ASP A 15 -9.70 20.16 12.67
CA ASP A 15 -9.52 20.15 14.12
C ASP A 15 -8.41 19.17 14.53
N THR A 16 -7.17 19.67 14.56
CA THR A 16 -5.99 18.87 14.92
C THR A 16 -6.10 18.30 16.33
N ASP A 17 -6.58 19.08 17.30
CA ASP A 17 -6.72 18.62 18.69
C ASP A 17 -7.81 17.55 18.80
N GLY A 18 -8.92 17.72 18.08
CA GLY A 18 -9.96 16.72 17.93
C GLY A 18 -9.46 15.40 17.34
N LEU A 19 -8.65 15.46 16.27
CA LEU A 19 -8.06 14.26 15.66
C LEU A 19 -7.10 13.54 16.62
N LEU A 20 -6.27 14.28 17.34
CA LEU A 20 -5.35 13.71 18.33
C LEU A 20 -6.11 13.09 19.52
N ALA A 21 -7.19 13.73 19.98
CA ALA A 21 -8.04 13.19 21.03
C ALA A 21 -8.81 11.93 20.59
N ALA A 22 -9.20 11.87 19.31
CA ALA A 22 -9.87 10.69 18.73
C ALA A 22 -8.93 9.50 18.55
N ASP A 23 -7.62 9.71 18.39
CA ASP A 23 -6.63 8.67 18.12
C ASP A 23 -6.22 7.86 19.37
N ARG A 24 -7.19 7.17 19.98
CA ARG A 24 -6.99 6.36 21.20
C ARG A 24 -6.06 5.17 21.00
N HIS A 25 -5.82 4.75 19.76
CA HIS A 25 -5.01 3.58 19.41
C HIS A 25 -3.64 3.96 18.82
N GLY A 26 -3.32 5.25 18.70
CA GLY A 26 -2.04 5.72 18.16
C GLY A 26 -1.86 5.39 16.67
N LEU A 27 -2.95 5.34 15.91
CA LEU A 27 -2.97 5.03 14.48
C LEU A 27 -2.24 6.09 13.66
N LEU A 28 -2.33 7.38 14.02
CA LEU A 28 -1.61 8.45 13.33
C LEU A 28 -0.10 8.25 13.44
N ARG A 29 0.35 7.90 14.66
CA ARG A 29 1.75 7.58 14.91
C ARG A 29 2.15 6.33 14.12
N ALA A 30 1.39 5.24 14.22
CA ALA A 30 1.69 3.98 13.55
C ALA A 30 1.81 4.13 12.02
N ALA A 31 0.85 4.80 11.38
CA ALA A 31 0.88 5.06 9.93
C ALA A 31 2.06 5.96 9.51
N SER A 32 2.57 6.79 10.43
CA SER A 32 3.75 7.63 10.18
C SER A 32 5.09 6.92 10.38
N MET A 33 5.11 5.63 10.78
CA MET A 33 6.35 4.88 11.05
C MET A 33 6.97 4.21 9.81
N ALA A 34 6.45 4.46 8.61
CA ALA A 34 6.94 3.83 7.38
C ALA A 34 8.44 4.07 7.15
N GLY A 35 8.92 5.32 7.22
CA GLY A 35 10.35 5.62 7.04
C GLY A 35 11.22 5.03 8.15
N ALA A 36 10.74 5.02 9.40
CA ALA A 36 11.44 4.36 10.51
C ALA A 36 11.61 2.84 10.29
N GLN A 37 10.58 2.17 9.76
CA GLN A 37 10.65 0.74 9.41
C GLN A 37 11.67 0.48 8.32
N VAL A 38 11.67 1.29 7.25
CA VAL A 38 12.66 1.15 6.16
C VAL A 38 14.07 1.41 6.67
N ARG A 39 14.27 2.43 7.51
CA ARG A 39 15.58 2.74 8.10
C ARG A 39 16.09 1.61 9.00
N ALA A 40 15.20 0.93 9.72
CA ALA A 40 15.57 -0.24 10.51
C ALA A 40 16.03 -1.41 9.63
N THR A 41 15.42 -1.60 8.45
CA THR A 41 15.88 -2.59 7.46
C THR A 41 17.19 -2.17 6.79
N ALA A 42 17.37 -0.88 6.50
CA ALA A 42 18.62 -0.34 5.98
C ALA A 42 19.78 -0.62 6.94
N ALA A 43 19.58 -0.39 8.24
CA ALA A 43 20.56 -0.73 9.26
C ALA A 43 20.91 -2.23 9.28
N ALA A 44 19.93 -3.12 9.12
CA ALA A 44 20.19 -4.56 9.02
C ALA A 44 21.04 -4.92 7.78
N LEU A 45 20.79 -4.26 6.64
CA LEU A 45 21.58 -4.44 5.44
C LEU A 45 23.02 -3.93 5.63
N ASP A 46 23.19 -2.73 6.19
CA ASP A 46 24.50 -2.10 6.43
C ASP A 46 25.33 -2.84 7.48
N GLU A 47 24.69 -3.45 8.48
CA GLU A 47 25.32 -4.28 9.52
C GLU A 47 25.77 -5.65 8.99
N GLY A 48 25.38 -6.01 7.76
CA GLY A 48 25.75 -7.27 7.11
C GLY A 48 24.86 -8.46 7.50
N ASP A 49 23.67 -8.23 8.07
CA ASP A 49 22.76 -9.31 8.47
C ASP A 49 22.39 -10.22 7.28
N LEU A 50 22.40 -9.67 6.06
CA LEU A 50 22.08 -10.39 4.81
C LEU A 50 23.29 -11.04 4.13
N ASP A 51 24.52 -10.89 4.64
CA ASP A 51 25.73 -11.41 4.00
C ASP A 51 25.71 -12.93 3.80
N GLY A 52 25.03 -13.65 4.70
CA GLY A 52 24.83 -15.10 4.60
C GLY A 52 24.02 -15.56 3.37
N LEU A 53 23.39 -14.63 2.63
CA LEU A 53 22.67 -14.94 1.39
C LEU A 53 23.55 -14.85 0.15
N ARG A 54 24.71 -14.20 0.22
CA ARG A 54 25.57 -13.99 -0.94
C ARG A 54 26.07 -15.33 -1.51
N SER A 55 26.21 -15.37 -2.83
CA SER A 55 26.65 -16.53 -3.59
C SER A 55 27.37 -16.07 -4.85
N ASP A 56 28.30 -16.86 -5.35
CA ASP A 56 29.03 -16.60 -6.61
C ASP A 56 28.12 -16.69 -7.85
N ALA A 57 26.92 -17.25 -7.69
CA ALA A 57 25.92 -17.37 -8.75
C ALA A 57 24.59 -16.74 -8.36
N PRO A 58 23.91 -16.03 -9.29
CA PRO A 58 22.57 -15.50 -9.05
C PRO A 58 21.57 -16.65 -8.82
N PRO A 59 20.48 -16.39 -8.06
CA PRO A 59 19.43 -17.38 -7.88
C PRO A 59 18.74 -17.72 -9.21
N ARG A 60 18.27 -18.97 -9.32
CA ARG A 60 17.36 -19.39 -10.40
C ARG A 60 16.00 -18.72 -10.26
N THR A 61 15.48 -18.66 -9.05
CA THR A 61 14.17 -18.09 -8.72
C THR A 61 14.22 -17.48 -7.31
N VAL A 62 13.52 -16.38 -7.12
CA VAL A 62 13.21 -15.84 -5.78
C VAL A 62 11.75 -16.19 -5.49
N VAL A 63 11.51 -16.99 -4.45
CA VAL A 63 10.16 -17.39 -4.04
C VAL A 63 9.79 -16.58 -2.81
N TRP A 64 8.74 -15.78 -2.89
CA TRP A 64 8.16 -15.04 -1.77
C TRP A 64 6.97 -15.81 -1.23
N VAL A 65 7.11 -16.39 -0.03
CA VAL A 65 6.02 -17.09 0.66
C VAL A 65 5.46 -16.23 1.78
N ALA A 66 4.18 -15.91 1.66
CA ALA A 66 3.42 -15.13 2.63
C ALA A 66 1.97 -15.60 2.69
N GLY A 67 1.34 -15.46 3.86
CA GLY A 67 -0.11 -15.54 3.98
C GLY A 67 -0.81 -14.25 3.52
N PRO A 68 -2.14 -14.26 3.38
CA PRO A 68 -2.89 -13.07 2.97
C PRO A 68 -2.63 -11.87 3.89
N GLY A 69 -2.29 -10.71 3.31
CA GLY A 69 -2.01 -9.50 4.07
C GLY A 69 -0.91 -8.62 3.48
N THR A 70 -0.28 -7.80 4.32
CA THR A 70 0.73 -6.81 3.92
C THR A 70 1.98 -7.47 3.32
N ALA A 71 2.39 -8.62 3.87
CA ALA A 71 3.51 -9.40 3.34
C ALA A 71 3.25 -9.91 1.92
N GLU A 72 2.06 -10.46 1.64
CA GLU A 72 1.67 -10.89 0.29
C GLU A 72 1.58 -9.69 -0.67
N ALA A 73 1.01 -8.57 -0.22
CA ALA A 73 0.91 -7.36 -1.03
C ALA A 73 2.30 -6.84 -1.44
N ALA A 74 3.25 -6.78 -0.50
CA ALA A 74 4.63 -6.38 -0.79
C ALA A 74 5.30 -7.31 -1.82
N GLY A 75 5.18 -8.63 -1.64
CA GLY A 75 5.69 -9.61 -2.60
C GLY A 75 5.08 -9.45 -3.99
N SER A 76 3.77 -9.20 -4.06
CA SER A 76 3.05 -8.98 -5.32
C SER A 76 3.47 -7.70 -6.03
N ILE A 77 3.68 -6.62 -5.27
CA ILE A 77 4.19 -5.35 -5.79
C ILE A 77 5.61 -5.52 -6.33
N LEU A 78 6.52 -6.13 -5.55
CA LEU A 78 7.90 -6.35 -5.97
C LEU A 78 7.98 -7.24 -7.21
N ALA A 79 7.23 -8.34 -7.24
CA ALA A 79 7.18 -9.22 -8.39
C ALA A 79 6.68 -8.48 -9.64
N ALA A 80 5.63 -7.67 -9.52
CA ALA A 80 5.07 -6.92 -10.64
C ALA A 80 6.00 -5.80 -11.15
N VAL A 81 6.66 -5.06 -10.26
CA VAL A 81 7.56 -3.95 -10.62
C VAL A 81 8.86 -4.47 -11.22
N LEU A 82 9.41 -5.56 -10.69
CA LEU A 82 10.75 -6.03 -11.04
C LEU A 82 10.78 -7.15 -12.08
N ALA A 83 9.63 -7.74 -12.45
CA ALA A 83 9.55 -8.85 -13.40
C ALA A 83 10.33 -8.64 -14.71
N GLY A 84 10.41 -7.40 -15.21
CA GLY A 84 11.10 -7.06 -16.45
C GLY A 84 12.55 -6.59 -16.29
N SER A 85 13.03 -6.39 -15.06
CA SER A 85 14.32 -5.75 -14.77
C SER A 85 15.32 -6.64 -14.04
N VAL A 86 14.87 -7.72 -13.40
CA VAL A 86 15.75 -8.67 -12.70
C VAL A 86 15.90 -9.99 -13.44
N GLY A 87 17.11 -10.57 -13.39
CA GLY A 87 17.43 -11.83 -14.09
C GLY A 87 16.84 -13.10 -13.46
N ALA A 88 16.28 -13.01 -12.25
CA ALA A 88 15.63 -14.11 -11.57
C ALA A 88 14.13 -13.79 -11.37
N PRO A 89 13.21 -14.65 -11.83
CA PRO A 89 11.78 -14.44 -11.59
C PRO A 89 11.46 -14.40 -10.10
N ILE A 90 10.54 -13.52 -9.72
CA ILE A 90 9.97 -13.45 -8.38
C ILE A 90 8.62 -14.15 -8.41
N VAL A 91 8.47 -15.23 -7.65
CA VAL A 91 7.25 -16.03 -7.56
C VAL A 91 6.63 -15.83 -6.18
N VAL A 92 5.42 -15.25 -6.13
CA VAL A 92 4.63 -15.14 -4.91
C VAL A 92 3.79 -16.40 -4.75
N ALA A 93 3.84 -17.03 -3.56
CA ALA A 93 3.12 -18.27 -3.28
C ALA A 93 2.65 -18.34 -1.83
N ALA A 94 1.58 -19.09 -1.56
CA ALA A 94 1.12 -19.36 -0.20
C ALA A 94 1.93 -20.48 0.50
N GLU A 95 2.61 -21.33 -0.28
CA GLU A 95 3.39 -22.47 0.19
C GLU A 95 4.67 -22.62 -0.64
N ALA A 96 5.64 -23.38 -0.14
CA ALA A 96 6.86 -23.68 -0.90
C ALA A 96 6.53 -24.50 -2.16
N PRO A 97 6.87 -24.03 -3.37
CA PRO A 97 6.62 -24.76 -4.60
C PRO A 97 7.33 -26.13 -4.62
N PRO A 98 6.76 -27.17 -5.26
CA PRO A 98 7.34 -28.52 -5.24
C PRO A 98 8.70 -28.62 -5.96
N TRP A 99 9.02 -27.66 -6.84
CA TRP A 99 10.27 -27.57 -7.58
C TRP A 99 11.38 -26.79 -6.86
N ILE A 100 11.12 -26.28 -5.65
CA ILE A 100 12.09 -25.50 -4.88
C ILE A 100 13.35 -26.34 -4.58
N GLY A 101 14.52 -25.73 -4.71
CA GLY A 101 15.80 -26.41 -4.54
C GLY A 101 16.97 -25.46 -4.31
N ALA A 102 18.18 -26.03 -4.34
CA ALA A 102 19.41 -25.35 -3.93
C ALA A 102 19.83 -24.12 -4.74
N LEU A 103 19.22 -23.91 -5.92
CA LEU A 103 19.47 -22.73 -6.75
C LEU A 103 18.48 -21.59 -6.46
N ASP A 104 17.47 -21.82 -5.62
CA ASP A 104 16.44 -20.82 -5.32
C ASP A 104 16.73 -20.09 -4.00
N VAL A 105 16.13 -18.91 -3.87
CA VAL A 105 16.04 -18.17 -2.60
C VAL A 105 14.57 -18.16 -2.18
N LEU A 106 14.28 -18.60 -0.96
CA LEU A 106 12.96 -18.50 -0.34
C LEU A 106 12.96 -17.33 0.65
N VAL A 107 12.06 -16.37 0.46
CA VAL A 107 11.71 -15.37 1.46
C VAL A 107 10.42 -15.78 2.14
N VAL A 108 10.47 -16.04 3.44
CA VAL A 108 9.30 -16.34 4.28
C VAL A 108 8.93 -15.08 5.03
N ALA A 109 7.78 -14.48 4.71
CA ALA A 109 7.37 -13.18 5.22
C ALA A 109 6.01 -13.29 5.94
N GLY A 110 5.93 -12.75 7.16
CA GLY A 110 4.70 -12.70 7.95
C GLY A 110 4.92 -12.22 9.38
N ASP A 111 3.83 -11.93 10.08
CA ASP A 111 3.85 -11.37 11.44
C ASP A 111 3.70 -12.46 12.53
N ASP A 112 3.22 -13.66 12.18
CA ASP A 112 3.07 -14.80 13.09
C ASP A 112 4.15 -15.89 12.87
N PRO A 113 5.11 -16.06 13.80
CA PRO A 113 6.16 -17.08 13.70
C PRO A 113 5.66 -18.52 13.90
N ALA A 114 4.41 -18.71 14.30
CA ALA A 114 3.78 -20.02 14.46
C ALA A 114 2.87 -20.38 13.27
N GLN A 115 2.74 -19.53 12.25
CA GLN A 115 1.86 -19.79 11.11
C GLN A 115 2.27 -21.08 10.37
N PRO A 116 1.43 -22.13 10.34
CA PRO A 116 1.84 -23.45 9.85
C PRO A 116 2.32 -23.47 8.40
N ALA A 117 1.71 -22.67 7.52
CA ALA A 117 2.11 -22.57 6.12
C ALA A 117 3.54 -22.03 5.97
N LEU A 118 3.89 -20.97 6.69
CA LEU A 118 5.24 -20.37 6.67
C LEU A 118 6.27 -21.34 7.26
N VAL A 119 5.96 -21.97 8.39
CA VAL A 119 6.84 -22.95 9.04
C VAL A 119 7.09 -24.14 8.13
N SER A 120 6.05 -24.67 7.48
CA SER A 120 6.15 -25.78 6.53
C SER A 120 6.97 -25.41 5.29
N ALA A 121 6.74 -24.21 4.73
CA ALA A 121 7.50 -23.71 3.59
C ALA A 121 8.98 -23.55 3.92
N ALA A 122 9.29 -22.93 5.06
CA ALA A 122 10.65 -22.74 5.55
C ALA A 122 11.37 -24.08 5.77
N ALA A 123 10.73 -25.02 6.47
CA ALA A 123 11.28 -26.35 6.70
C ALA A 123 11.52 -27.10 5.38
N THR A 124 10.61 -26.95 4.41
CA THR A 124 10.74 -27.59 3.08
C THR A 124 11.91 -27.02 2.29
N ALA A 125 12.06 -25.70 2.24
CA ALA A 125 13.19 -25.05 1.58
C ALA A 125 14.53 -25.46 2.19
N VAL A 126 14.63 -25.46 3.53
CA VAL A 126 15.83 -25.93 4.24
C VAL A 126 16.17 -27.37 3.86
N ARG A 127 15.18 -28.29 3.86
CA ARG A 127 15.40 -29.70 3.46
C ARG A 127 15.82 -29.84 2.00
N ARG A 128 15.37 -28.94 1.12
CA ARG A 128 15.68 -28.92 -0.32
C ARG A 128 16.95 -28.14 -0.65
N GLY A 129 17.60 -27.56 0.36
CA GLY A 129 18.86 -26.82 0.23
C GLY A 129 18.72 -25.42 -0.35
N ALA A 130 17.50 -24.88 -0.47
CA ALA A 130 17.30 -23.49 -0.90
C ALA A 130 17.87 -22.52 0.15
N ARG A 131 18.33 -21.35 -0.29
CA ARG A 131 18.73 -20.27 0.62
C ARG A 131 17.46 -19.66 1.23
N VAL A 132 17.39 -19.56 2.56
CA VAL A 132 16.17 -19.13 3.25
C VAL A 132 16.39 -17.80 3.96
N VAL A 133 15.47 -16.86 3.72
CA VAL A 133 15.33 -15.60 4.45
C VAL A 133 14.04 -15.65 5.25
N VAL A 134 14.10 -15.27 6.52
CA VAL A 134 12.93 -15.14 7.39
C VAL A 134 12.69 -13.67 7.70
N VAL A 135 11.66 -13.08 7.08
CA VAL A 135 11.20 -11.71 7.31
C VAL A 135 9.99 -11.75 8.25
N ALA A 136 10.21 -12.21 9.48
CA ALA A 136 9.17 -12.41 10.50
C ALA A 136 9.81 -12.33 11.90
N PRO A 137 9.04 -12.20 13.00
CA PRO A 137 9.57 -12.43 14.34
C PRO A 137 10.38 -13.74 14.38
N TYR A 138 11.66 -13.69 14.77
CA TYR A 138 12.56 -14.84 14.67
C TYR A 138 12.58 -15.63 15.97
N GLU A 139 11.45 -16.23 16.29
CA GLU A 139 11.22 -17.01 17.50
C GLU A 139 10.32 -18.23 17.21
N GLY A 140 10.10 -19.07 18.22
CA GLY A 140 9.16 -20.18 18.14
C GLY A 140 9.39 -21.16 16.98
N PRO A 141 8.31 -21.73 16.40
CA PRO A 141 8.40 -22.78 15.38
C PRO A 141 9.18 -22.38 14.12
N LEU A 142 9.08 -21.13 13.68
CA LEU A 142 9.79 -20.67 12.49
C LEU A 142 11.30 -20.59 12.71
N ARG A 143 11.74 -20.15 13.89
CA ARG A 143 13.15 -20.22 14.29
C ARG A 143 13.62 -21.68 14.37
N ASP A 144 12.86 -22.55 15.01
CA ASP A 144 13.25 -23.95 15.19
C ASP A 144 13.36 -24.69 13.85
N ALA A 145 12.45 -24.42 12.90
CA ALA A 145 12.47 -25.01 11.56
C ALA A 145 13.69 -24.58 10.73
N THR A 146 14.27 -23.41 11.02
CA THR A 146 15.31 -22.79 10.19
C THR A 146 16.63 -22.54 10.91
N ALA A 147 16.74 -22.93 12.18
CA ALA A 147 17.90 -22.63 13.03
C ALA A 147 19.24 -22.96 12.36
N GLY A 148 20.11 -21.95 12.27
CA GLY A 148 21.45 -22.03 11.66
C GLY A 148 21.48 -22.25 10.16
N ARG A 149 20.33 -22.20 9.47
CA ARG A 149 20.17 -22.50 8.03
C ARG A 149 19.35 -21.43 7.29
N SER A 150 19.15 -20.28 7.92
CA SER A 150 18.49 -19.12 7.34
C SER A 150 19.17 -17.83 7.76
N VAL A 151 18.91 -16.78 7.00
CA VAL A 151 19.11 -15.39 7.41
C VAL A 151 17.81 -14.86 7.98
N ALA A 152 17.86 -14.23 9.15
CA ALA A 152 16.69 -13.66 9.80
C ALA A 152 16.71 -12.12 9.71
N VAL A 153 15.60 -11.54 9.28
CA VAL A 153 15.34 -10.08 9.25
C VAL A 153 14.10 -9.79 10.10
N PRO A 154 14.21 -9.93 11.44
CA PRO A 154 13.09 -9.72 12.33
C PRO A 154 12.67 -8.24 12.38
N PRO A 155 11.40 -7.93 12.74
CA PRO A 155 11.00 -6.55 12.98
C PRO A 155 11.81 -5.96 14.14
N ARG A 156 12.45 -4.80 13.90
CA ARG A 156 13.21 -4.06 14.94
C ARG A 156 12.37 -2.97 15.63
N LEU A 157 11.18 -2.69 15.11
CA LEU A 157 10.26 -1.68 15.63
C LEU A 157 8.88 -2.31 15.87
N PRO A 158 8.19 -1.98 16.98
CA PRO A 158 6.82 -2.42 17.21
C PRO A 158 5.86 -1.55 16.40
N VAL A 159 5.40 -2.06 15.27
CA VAL A 159 4.39 -1.42 14.41
C VAL A 159 3.23 -2.40 14.20
N PRO A 160 1.96 -1.96 14.34
CA PRO A 160 0.82 -2.81 14.03
C PRO A 160 0.88 -3.36 12.60
N ASP A 161 0.49 -4.63 12.42
CA ASP A 161 0.56 -5.35 11.13
C ASP A 161 -0.16 -4.64 9.98
N ASP A 162 -1.14 -3.78 10.27
CA ASP A 162 -1.85 -2.95 9.29
C ASP A 162 -0.93 -1.97 8.54
N PHE A 163 0.22 -1.60 9.13
CA PHE A 163 1.14 -0.58 8.61
C PHE A 163 2.54 -1.13 8.30
N THR A 164 2.65 -2.44 8.06
CA THR A 164 3.95 -3.12 7.83
C THR A 164 4.32 -3.31 6.37
N LEU A 165 3.53 -2.80 5.40
CA LEU A 165 3.86 -2.91 3.98
C LEU A 165 5.25 -2.35 3.66
N ALA A 166 5.58 -1.17 4.21
CA ALA A 166 6.88 -0.53 4.01
C ALA A 166 8.05 -1.41 4.50
N ARG A 167 7.89 -2.10 5.64
CA ARG A 167 8.87 -3.07 6.15
C ARG A 167 9.08 -4.20 5.16
N TYR A 168 8.00 -4.81 4.67
CA TYR A 168 8.10 -5.94 3.74
C TYR A 168 8.69 -5.55 2.39
N LEU A 169 8.32 -4.37 1.86
CA LEU A 169 8.93 -3.81 0.66
C LEU A 169 10.44 -3.60 0.86
N ALA A 170 10.85 -2.95 1.95
CA ALA A 170 12.26 -2.71 2.25
C ALA A 170 13.03 -4.02 2.43
N ALA A 171 12.47 -5.01 3.13
CA ALA A 171 13.10 -6.31 3.33
C ALA A 171 13.27 -7.06 2.00
N GLY A 172 12.27 -7.03 1.12
CA GLY A 172 12.38 -7.61 -0.21
C GLY A 172 13.45 -6.92 -1.06
N LEU A 173 13.48 -5.58 -1.04
CA LEU A 173 14.52 -4.82 -1.75
C LEU A 173 15.93 -5.11 -1.20
N ALA A 174 16.10 -5.20 0.12
CA ALA A 174 17.37 -5.56 0.75
C ALA A 174 17.83 -6.98 0.37
N VAL A 175 16.90 -7.94 0.34
CA VAL A 175 17.20 -9.32 -0.10
C VAL A 175 17.64 -9.33 -1.55
N LEU A 176 16.96 -8.58 -2.42
CA LEU A 176 17.31 -8.50 -3.84
C LEU A 176 18.68 -7.84 -4.06
N ASP A 177 18.99 -6.78 -3.32
CA ASP A 177 20.32 -6.14 -3.28
C ASP A 177 21.43 -7.14 -2.90
N ALA A 178 21.17 -7.98 -1.90
CA ALA A 178 22.14 -8.97 -1.45
C ALA A 178 22.38 -10.12 -2.45
N ILE A 179 21.41 -10.48 -3.30
CA ILE A 179 21.47 -11.72 -4.12
C ILE A 179 21.55 -11.49 -5.62
N LEU A 180 21.22 -10.30 -6.13
CA LEU A 180 21.15 -10.02 -7.56
C LEU A 180 22.33 -9.15 -8.02
N PRO A 181 23.19 -9.65 -8.92
CA PRO A 181 24.28 -8.86 -9.47
C PRO A 181 23.76 -7.60 -10.19
N GLY A 182 24.32 -6.44 -9.85
CA GLY A 182 23.98 -5.16 -10.49
C GLY A 182 22.65 -4.55 -10.06
N PHE A 183 21.88 -5.23 -9.21
CA PHE A 183 20.75 -4.61 -8.52
C PHE A 183 21.29 -3.84 -7.31
N SER A 184 20.88 -2.59 -7.15
CA SER A 184 21.13 -1.82 -5.95
C SER A 184 19.91 -1.00 -5.55
N VAL A 185 19.76 -0.81 -4.25
CA VAL A 185 18.71 0.02 -3.66
C VAL A 185 19.28 0.98 -2.62
N ASP A 186 18.82 2.22 -2.64
CA ASP A 186 19.09 3.18 -1.58
C ASP A 186 17.91 3.21 -0.60
N LEU A 187 17.97 2.35 0.43
CA LEU A 187 16.93 2.28 1.45
C LEU A 187 16.90 3.51 2.35
N ALA A 188 18.02 4.22 2.51
CA ALA A 188 18.06 5.46 3.28
C ALA A 188 17.27 6.56 2.56
N ALA A 189 17.48 6.73 1.25
CA ALA A 189 16.71 7.66 0.44
C ALA A 189 15.22 7.29 0.39
N LEU A 190 14.87 5.99 0.31
CA LEU A 190 13.49 5.55 0.42
C LEU A 190 12.89 5.93 1.78
N ALA A 191 13.59 5.67 2.89
CA ALA A 191 13.13 6.02 4.23
C ALA A 191 12.84 7.52 4.37
N ASP A 192 13.76 8.37 3.89
CA ASP A 192 13.60 9.83 3.95
C ASP A 192 12.42 10.32 3.09
N ALA A 193 12.19 9.69 1.93
CA ALA A 193 11.02 9.99 1.10
C ALA A 193 9.70 9.64 1.80
N LEU A 194 9.65 8.49 2.50
CA LEU A 194 8.47 8.07 3.27
C LEU A 194 8.23 8.96 4.49
N ASP A 195 9.28 9.38 5.20
CA ASP A 195 9.17 10.35 6.31
C ASP A 195 8.65 11.70 5.78
N ALA A 196 9.13 12.16 4.62
CA ALA A 196 8.63 13.37 3.99
C ALA A 196 7.13 13.26 3.60
N GLU A 197 6.68 12.11 3.11
CA GLU A 197 5.26 11.85 2.82
C GLU A 197 4.42 11.84 4.10
N ALA A 198 4.89 11.21 5.18
CA ALA A 198 4.21 11.25 6.47
C ALA A 198 4.08 12.68 7.01
N ILE A 199 5.12 13.51 6.87
CA ILE A 199 5.08 14.94 7.23
C ILE A 199 4.08 15.71 6.37
N ARG A 200 4.03 15.46 5.05
CA ARG A 200 3.03 16.05 4.13
C ARG A 200 1.59 15.69 4.51
N ASN A 201 1.40 14.51 5.10
CA ASN A 201 0.10 14.01 5.50
C ASN A 201 -0.18 14.19 7.00
N SER A 202 0.64 14.96 7.73
CA SER A 202 0.52 15.11 9.19
C SER A 202 -0.77 15.79 9.63
N ALA A 203 -1.26 15.41 10.82
CA ALA A 203 -2.54 15.89 11.36
C ALA A 203 -2.61 17.41 11.52
N ALA A 204 -1.47 18.07 11.77
CA ALA A 204 -1.38 19.52 11.94
C ALA A 204 -1.54 20.32 10.64
N ARG A 205 -1.56 19.67 9.47
CA ARG A 205 -1.73 20.35 8.17
C ARG A 205 -3.19 20.44 7.79
N GLU A 206 -3.59 21.61 7.29
CA GLU A 206 -4.94 21.88 6.79
C GLU A 206 -5.28 20.98 5.60
N LEU A 207 -6.57 20.63 5.46
CA LEU A 207 -7.12 19.68 4.50
C LEU A 207 -6.65 19.94 3.06
N PHE A 208 -6.62 21.20 2.62
CA PHE A 208 -6.23 21.56 1.26
C PHE A 208 -4.72 21.42 0.99
N THR A 209 -3.89 21.26 2.02
CA THR A 209 -2.44 21.00 1.88
C THR A 209 -2.04 19.57 2.25
N ASN A 210 -3.00 18.76 2.67
CA ASN A 210 -2.79 17.41 3.16
C ASN A 210 -3.45 16.39 2.21
N PRO A 211 -2.67 15.72 1.35
CA PRO A 211 -3.18 14.75 0.39
C PRO A 211 -4.02 13.63 1.01
N ALA A 212 -3.61 13.12 2.19
CA ALA A 212 -4.35 12.07 2.87
C ALA A 212 -5.71 12.55 3.42
N LYS A 213 -5.80 13.75 4.00
CA LYS A 213 -7.09 14.35 4.42
C LYS A 213 -7.99 14.61 3.20
N ALA A 214 -7.43 15.15 2.13
CA ALA A 214 -8.17 15.38 0.89
C ALA A 214 -8.74 14.07 0.29
N LEU A 215 -7.97 12.98 0.31
CA LEU A 215 -8.46 11.66 -0.10
C LEU A 215 -9.56 11.14 0.84
N ALA A 216 -9.35 11.25 2.16
CA ALA A 216 -10.34 10.85 3.16
C ALA A 216 -11.68 11.55 2.96
N ASP A 217 -11.65 12.86 2.70
CA ASP A 217 -12.83 13.67 2.42
C ASP A 217 -13.49 13.30 1.08
N ARG A 218 -12.72 13.13 0.00
CA ARG A 218 -13.25 12.72 -1.32
C ARG A 218 -13.93 11.34 -1.31
N MET A 219 -13.54 10.47 -0.38
CA MET A 219 -14.13 9.15 -0.15
C MET A 219 -15.35 9.17 0.79
N ARG A 220 -15.59 10.28 1.51
CA ARG A 220 -16.67 10.41 2.49
C ARG A 220 -18.03 10.17 1.83
N ASP A 221 -18.81 9.27 2.43
CA ASP A 221 -20.15 8.90 2.00
C ASP A 221 -20.25 8.44 0.53
N ARG A 222 -19.16 7.87 0.02
CA ARG A 222 -19.09 7.24 -1.30
C ARG A 222 -18.84 5.74 -1.20
N GLU A 223 -19.33 5.01 -2.20
CA GLU A 223 -18.82 3.67 -2.53
C GLU A 223 -17.54 3.82 -3.35
N VAL A 224 -16.43 3.31 -2.82
CA VAL A 224 -15.09 3.59 -3.37
C VAL A 224 -14.55 2.40 -4.14
N VAL A 225 -14.02 2.67 -5.32
CA VAL A 225 -13.24 1.73 -6.13
C VAL A 225 -11.83 2.25 -6.29
N PHE A 226 -10.83 1.46 -5.93
CA PHE A 226 -9.44 1.67 -6.32
C PHE A 226 -9.12 0.83 -7.55
N ALA A 227 -8.69 1.48 -8.62
CA ALA A 227 -8.33 0.86 -9.88
C ALA A 227 -6.83 1.02 -10.16
N GLY A 228 -6.23 0.01 -10.80
CA GLY A 228 -4.85 0.07 -11.29
C GLY A 228 -4.76 -0.42 -12.73
N ASP A 229 -3.86 0.16 -13.53
CA ASP A 229 -3.63 -0.28 -14.93
C ASP A 229 -2.48 -1.29 -15.06
N SER A 230 -1.84 -1.64 -13.95
CA SER A 230 -0.76 -2.63 -13.88
C SER A 230 -0.95 -3.58 -12.70
N ALA A 231 -0.28 -4.72 -12.75
CA ALA A 231 -0.31 -5.70 -11.66
C ALA A 231 0.15 -5.08 -10.32
N ALA A 232 1.11 -4.15 -10.35
CA ALA A 232 1.63 -3.48 -9.17
C ALA A 232 0.60 -2.52 -8.55
N THR A 233 -0.04 -1.68 -9.38
CA THR A 233 -1.08 -0.74 -8.92
C THR A 233 -2.35 -1.45 -8.47
N VAL A 234 -2.71 -2.58 -9.09
CA VAL A 234 -3.80 -3.45 -8.63
C VAL A 234 -3.47 -4.12 -7.30
N ALA A 235 -2.23 -4.58 -7.11
CA ALA A 235 -1.78 -5.12 -5.82
C ALA A 235 -1.84 -4.06 -4.70
N LEU A 236 -1.44 -2.82 -5.00
CA LEU A 236 -1.58 -1.70 -4.08
C LEU A 236 -3.06 -1.38 -3.78
N ALA A 237 -3.92 -1.36 -4.80
CA ALA A 237 -5.36 -1.16 -4.61
C ALA A 237 -5.98 -2.21 -3.66
N ARG A 238 -5.59 -3.48 -3.80
CA ARG A 238 -6.04 -4.56 -2.89
C ARG A 238 -5.55 -4.34 -1.46
N HIS A 239 -4.27 -3.99 -1.28
CA HIS A 239 -3.70 -3.66 0.03
C HIS A 239 -4.49 -2.54 0.72
N VAL A 240 -4.75 -1.45 0.00
CA VAL A 240 -5.48 -0.29 0.55
C VAL A 240 -6.93 -0.64 0.90
N CYS A 241 -7.60 -1.50 0.13
CA CYS A 241 -8.92 -2.03 0.50
C CYS A 241 -8.87 -2.85 1.79
N THR A 242 -7.84 -3.68 1.98
CA THR A 242 -7.63 -4.44 3.21
C THR A 242 -7.40 -3.52 4.40
N VAL A 243 -6.54 -2.51 4.27
CA VAL A 243 -6.29 -1.52 5.34
C VAL A 243 -7.57 -0.71 5.63
N SER A 244 -8.29 -0.28 4.61
CA SER A 244 -9.55 0.47 4.76
C SER A 244 -10.62 -0.34 5.50
N LEU A 245 -10.67 -1.66 5.26
CA LEU A 245 -11.56 -2.55 5.99
C LEU A 245 -11.13 -2.69 7.46
N ARG A 246 -9.84 -2.93 7.71
CA ARG A 246 -9.32 -3.21 9.06
C ARG A 246 -9.25 -1.97 9.96
N ILE A 247 -8.95 -0.81 9.38
CA ILE A 247 -8.75 0.45 10.10
C ILE A 247 -9.98 1.33 10.02
N ALA A 248 -10.45 1.67 8.82
CA ALA A 248 -11.56 2.60 8.63
C ALA A 248 -12.95 1.93 8.74
N HIS A 249 -12.99 0.59 8.83
CA HIS A 249 -14.21 -0.22 8.77
C HIS A 249 -15.03 0.08 7.50
N ARG A 250 -14.34 0.29 6.38
CA ARG A 250 -14.93 0.59 5.07
C ARG A 250 -14.68 -0.54 4.10
N VAL A 251 -15.77 -1.03 3.50
CA VAL A 251 -15.70 -1.93 2.34
C VAL A 251 -15.43 -1.08 1.10
N MET A 252 -14.36 -1.40 0.40
CA MET A 252 -13.96 -0.77 -0.86
C MET A 252 -13.60 -1.87 -1.87
N ALA A 253 -13.74 -1.59 -3.16
CA ALA A 253 -13.42 -2.56 -4.21
C ALA A 253 -12.07 -2.23 -4.84
N ALA A 254 -11.28 -3.27 -5.16
CA ALA A 254 -10.07 -3.16 -5.97
C ALA A 254 -10.31 -3.81 -7.34
N ALA A 255 -9.95 -3.11 -8.43
CA ALA A 255 -10.18 -3.58 -9.78
C ALA A 255 -9.03 -3.24 -10.74
N GLY A 256 -8.98 -3.91 -11.90
CA GLY A 256 -8.20 -3.43 -13.04
C GLY A 256 -8.87 -2.21 -13.66
N LEU A 257 -8.08 -1.30 -14.25
CA LEU A 257 -8.60 -0.09 -14.88
C LEU A 257 -9.64 -0.40 -15.95
N ALA A 258 -9.39 -1.42 -16.79
CA ALA A 258 -10.33 -1.84 -17.82
C ALA A 258 -11.71 -2.24 -17.25
N ASP A 259 -11.72 -3.00 -16.15
CA ASP A 259 -12.94 -3.46 -15.51
C ASP A 259 -13.70 -2.31 -14.86
N ALA A 260 -12.99 -1.40 -14.19
CA ALA A 260 -13.59 -0.20 -13.61
C ALA A 260 -14.25 0.69 -14.69
N LEU A 261 -13.57 0.90 -15.84
CA LEU A 261 -14.12 1.66 -16.95
C LEU A 261 -15.32 0.95 -17.61
N ALA A 262 -15.28 -0.38 -17.74
CA ALA A 262 -16.40 -1.17 -18.25
C ALA A 262 -17.63 -1.06 -17.32
N ALA A 263 -17.42 -1.09 -16.01
CA ALA A 263 -18.48 -0.88 -15.03
C ALA A 263 -19.07 0.53 -15.17
N ILE A 264 -18.23 1.58 -15.26
CA ILE A 264 -18.70 2.97 -15.42
C ILE A 264 -19.49 3.13 -16.73
N ALA A 265 -18.99 2.56 -17.83
CA ALA A 265 -19.67 2.60 -19.12
C ALA A 265 -21.06 1.95 -19.10
N THR A 266 -21.24 0.91 -18.29
CA THR A 266 -22.54 0.22 -18.11
C THR A 266 -23.44 0.84 -17.03
N GLY A 267 -22.98 1.90 -16.36
CA GLY A 267 -23.80 2.70 -15.46
C GLY A 267 -23.37 2.69 -13.99
N TRP A 268 -22.27 2.01 -13.63
CA TRP A 268 -21.68 2.17 -12.30
C TRP A 268 -21.34 3.63 -12.05
N GLY A 269 -21.82 4.17 -10.92
CA GLY A 269 -21.58 5.56 -10.58
C GLY A 269 -22.36 6.58 -11.38
N ARG A 270 -23.23 6.16 -12.31
CA ARG A 270 -24.25 7.07 -12.83
C ARG A 270 -25.24 7.35 -11.71
N ASP A 271 -25.09 8.51 -11.10
CA ASP A 271 -26.17 9.15 -10.39
C ASP A 271 -27.30 9.33 -11.41
N ALA A 272 -28.33 8.47 -11.36
CA ALA A 272 -29.56 8.67 -12.13
C ALA A 272 -30.23 10.03 -11.80
N ALA A 273 -29.76 10.68 -10.72
CA ALA A 273 -30.10 12.01 -10.25
C ALA A 273 -29.00 13.08 -10.46
N ALA A 274 -27.92 12.83 -11.21
CA ALA A 274 -26.89 13.85 -11.50
C ALA A 274 -27.26 14.76 -12.67
N GLY A 275 -28.47 14.65 -13.22
CA GLY A 275 -29.15 15.82 -13.76
C GLY A 275 -29.67 16.63 -12.59
N GLU A 276 -28.78 17.39 -11.92
CA GLU A 276 -29.02 18.08 -10.64
C GLU A 276 -29.55 17.11 -9.58
N ALA A 277 -28.78 16.84 -8.52
CA ALA A 277 -29.40 16.42 -7.27
C ALA A 277 -30.35 17.56 -6.92
N SER A 278 -31.62 17.38 -7.30
CA SER A 278 -32.60 18.44 -7.33
C SER A 278 -32.57 19.03 -5.95
N ILE A 279 -32.32 20.33 -5.83
CA ILE A 279 -32.44 21.04 -4.54
C ILE A 279 -33.84 20.87 -3.92
N PHE A 280 -34.75 20.24 -4.68
CA PHE A 280 -36.10 19.85 -4.33
C PHE A 280 -36.28 18.34 -4.05
N HIS A 281 -35.21 17.53 -4.00
CA HIS A 281 -35.31 16.11 -3.66
C HIS A 281 -35.75 15.96 -2.20
N ASP A 282 -36.83 15.20 -2.00
CA ASP A 282 -37.43 14.94 -0.69
C ASP A 282 -37.36 13.44 -0.41
N GLU A 283 -36.55 13.02 0.58
CA GLU A 283 -36.35 11.60 0.91
C GLU A 283 -37.64 10.89 1.34
N GLU A 284 -38.65 11.62 1.84
CA GLU A 284 -39.94 11.05 2.25
C GLU A 284 -40.86 10.78 1.05
N ILE A 285 -40.66 11.51 -0.06
CA ILE A 285 -41.50 11.44 -1.28
C ILE A 285 -40.80 10.65 -2.40
N ASP A 286 -39.52 10.90 -2.63
CA ASP A 286 -38.74 10.39 -3.76
C ASP A 286 -37.97 9.10 -3.43
N GLY A 287 -37.87 8.74 -2.15
CA GLY A 287 -37.07 7.62 -1.67
C GLY A 287 -35.57 7.95 -1.56
N PRO A 288 -34.73 7.01 -1.11
CA PRO A 288 -33.33 7.27 -0.82
C PRO A 288 -32.53 7.59 -2.09
N LEU A 289 -31.66 8.59 -2.03
CA LEU A 289 -30.71 8.90 -3.10
C LEU A 289 -29.87 7.67 -3.47
N PRO A 290 -29.56 7.49 -4.76
CA PRO A 290 -28.64 6.44 -5.17
C PRO A 290 -27.29 6.63 -4.49
N ARG A 291 -26.61 5.50 -4.23
CA ARG A 291 -25.29 5.53 -3.61
C ARG A 291 -24.31 6.18 -4.58
N ARG A 292 -23.75 7.29 -4.12
CA ARG A 292 -22.71 8.01 -4.83
C ARG A 292 -21.44 7.17 -4.87
N THR A 293 -20.86 6.97 -6.04
CA THR A 293 -19.62 6.21 -6.18
C THR A 293 -18.42 7.14 -6.40
N ARG A 294 -17.21 6.63 -6.17
CA ARG A 294 -15.96 7.32 -6.46
C ARG A 294 -14.90 6.32 -6.91
N THR A 295 -14.32 6.54 -8.08
CA THR A 295 -13.22 5.71 -8.61
C THR A 295 -11.91 6.47 -8.52
N PHE A 296 -10.92 5.90 -7.83
CA PHE A 296 -9.54 6.38 -7.80
C PHE A 296 -8.66 5.47 -8.64
N VAL A 297 -7.87 6.02 -9.55
CA VAL A 297 -6.92 5.28 -10.37
C VAL A 297 -5.51 5.53 -9.84
N LEU A 298 -4.93 4.50 -9.23
CA LEU A 298 -3.55 4.54 -8.73
C LEU A 298 -2.60 4.39 -9.92
N THR A 299 -1.63 5.30 -10.05
CA THR A 299 -0.70 5.28 -11.19
C THR A 299 0.71 5.72 -10.80
N THR A 300 1.70 5.14 -11.46
CA THR A 300 3.09 5.63 -11.43
C THR A 300 3.34 6.64 -12.55
N ASP A 301 4.44 7.39 -12.49
CA ASP A 301 4.76 8.40 -13.53
C ASP A 301 4.95 7.77 -14.90
N ALA A 302 5.53 6.57 -14.95
CA ALA A 302 5.75 5.83 -16.18
C ALA A 302 4.42 5.44 -16.85
N GLU A 303 3.38 5.18 -16.07
CA GLU A 303 2.06 4.75 -16.55
C GLU A 303 1.13 5.94 -16.82
N ARG A 304 1.37 7.09 -16.18
CA ARG A 304 0.48 8.26 -16.19
C ARG A 304 0.05 8.68 -17.60
N PRO A 305 0.91 8.75 -18.64
CA PRO A 305 0.47 9.13 -19.99
C PRO A 305 -0.54 8.15 -20.60
N ALA A 306 -0.32 6.84 -20.41
CA ALA A 306 -1.20 5.80 -20.93
C ALA A 306 -2.55 5.80 -20.18
N VAL A 307 -2.51 5.91 -18.85
CA VAL A 307 -3.72 6.04 -18.01
C VAL A 307 -4.53 7.27 -18.43
N SER A 308 -3.89 8.42 -18.55
CA SER A 308 -4.55 9.68 -18.94
C SER A 308 -5.22 9.59 -20.31
N ALA A 309 -4.59 8.90 -21.28
CA ALA A 309 -5.19 8.68 -22.59
C ALA A 309 -6.45 7.81 -22.54
N ARG A 310 -6.47 6.80 -21.65
CA ARG A 310 -7.60 5.88 -21.48
C ARG A 310 -8.78 6.49 -20.72
N LEU A 311 -8.50 7.47 -19.85
CA LEU A 311 -9.52 8.17 -19.05
C LEU A 311 -10.23 9.30 -19.80
N ARG A 312 -9.85 9.59 -21.05
CA ARG A 312 -10.54 10.61 -21.86
C ARG A 312 -12.02 10.28 -21.99
N GLY A 313 -12.89 11.19 -21.56
CA GLY A 313 -14.35 11.04 -21.58
C GLY A 313 -14.94 10.39 -20.33
N PHE A 314 -14.15 10.18 -19.28
CA PHE A 314 -14.61 9.76 -17.96
C PHE A 314 -14.36 10.90 -16.95
N ASP A 315 -15.40 11.67 -16.65
CA ASP A 315 -15.29 12.87 -15.80
C ASP A 315 -15.28 12.56 -14.29
N ASP A 316 -15.78 11.39 -13.89
CA ASP A 316 -15.92 10.98 -12.49
C ASP A 316 -14.79 10.08 -11.97
N VAL A 317 -13.62 10.11 -12.62
CA VAL A 317 -12.45 9.30 -12.26
C VAL A 317 -11.30 10.16 -11.77
N HIS A 318 -10.75 9.83 -10.59
CA HIS A 318 -9.71 10.59 -9.92
C HIS A 318 -8.37 9.86 -10.04
N VAL A 319 -7.42 10.42 -10.77
CA VAL A 319 -6.06 9.85 -10.84
C VAL A 319 -5.30 10.22 -9.57
N VAL A 320 -4.57 9.26 -9.00
CA VAL A 320 -3.74 9.44 -7.81
C VAL A 320 -2.35 8.89 -8.07
N ASN A 321 -1.36 9.75 -7.92
CA ASN A 321 0.06 9.46 -8.09
C ASN A 321 0.88 10.07 -6.94
N ALA A 322 2.06 9.50 -6.69
CA ALA A 322 2.94 9.88 -5.59
C ALA A 322 3.32 11.37 -5.61
N ASP A 323 3.51 11.97 -6.78
CA ASP A 323 3.96 13.35 -6.92
C ASP A 323 2.81 14.36 -7.08
N ASP A 324 1.55 13.91 -7.00
CA ASP A 324 0.41 14.82 -7.05
C ASP A 324 0.41 15.78 -5.85
N VAL A 325 0.44 17.07 -6.16
CA VAL A 325 0.19 18.16 -5.21
C VAL A 325 -1.33 18.33 -5.11
N PRO A 326 -1.91 18.55 -3.91
CA PRO A 326 -3.33 18.85 -3.79
C PRO A 326 -3.73 19.99 -4.74
N ASP A 327 -4.78 19.77 -5.54
CA ASP A 327 -5.29 20.78 -6.47
C ASP A 327 -5.67 22.04 -5.70
N VAL A 328 -4.86 23.09 -5.81
CA VAL A 328 -5.30 24.45 -5.45
C VAL A 328 -6.22 24.90 -6.57
N ALA A 329 -7.51 24.59 -6.45
CA ALA A 329 -8.53 25.11 -7.35
C ALA A 329 -8.63 26.63 -7.18
N VAL A 330 -7.91 27.38 -8.01
CA VAL A 330 -8.15 28.82 -8.19
C VAL A 330 -9.40 28.97 -9.06
N PRO A 331 -10.47 29.64 -8.62
CA PRO A 331 -11.66 29.81 -9.43
C PRO A 331 -11.33 30.59 -10.71
N GLY A 332 -11.46 29.95 -11.87
CA GLY A 332 -11.37 30.61 -13.18
C GLY A 332 -10.09 30.37 -14.00
N GLY A 333 -9.19 29.47 -13.59
CA GLY A 333 -8.06 29.06 -14.41
C GLY A 333 -8.31 27.72 -15.08
N ASN A 334 -8.19 27.63 -16.42
CA ASN A 334 -7.98 26.35 -17.09
C ASN A 334 -6.70 25.73 -16.51
N SER A 335 -6.84 24.72 -15.65
CA SER A 335 -5.70 23.99 -15.10
C SER A 335 -5.05 23.19 -16.23
N GLU A 336 -4.07 23.79 -16.92
CA GLU A 336 -3.07 23.01 -17.62
C GLU A 336 -2.24 22.25 -16.56
N PRO A 337 -1.98 20.94 -16.74
CA PRO A 337 -1.21 20.17 -15.78
C PRO A 337 0.20 20.76 -15.67
N GLY A 338 0.45 21.40 -14.52
CA GLY A 338 1.66 22.12 -14.20
C GLY A 338 2.90 21.24 -14.32
N SER A 339 3.84 21.73 -15.11
CA SER A 339 5.18 21.16 -15.30
C SER A 339 5.95 21.20 -13.97
N ALA A 340 5.99 20.08 -13.26
CA ALA A 340 6.94 19.86 -12.18
C ALA A 340 8.31 19.55 -12.78
N THR A 341 9.30 20.34 -12.39
CA THR A 341 10.73 20.14 -12.66
C THR A 341 11.15 18.68 -12.51
N THR A 342 11.72 18.10 -13.57
CA THR A 342 12.27 16.74 -13.63
C THR A 342 13.42 16.57 -12.63
N LEU A 343 13.11 16.20 -11.38
CA LEU A 343 13.99 15.34 -10.60
C LEU A 343 13.98 13.96 -11.27
N GLY A 344 15.14 13.28 -11.30
CA GLY A 344 15.29 12.00 -11.99
C GLY A 344 14.16 11.02 -11.65
N ALA A 345 13.63 10.32 -12.66
CA ALA A 345 12.42 9.52 -12.53
C ALA A 345 12.46 8.63 -11.28
N THR A 346 11.60 8.95 -10.30
CA THR A 346 11.46 8.20 -9.06
C THR A 346 11.14 6.74 -9.39
N ARG A 347 11.84 5.79 -8.78
CA ARG A 347 11.65 4.36 -9.09
C ARG A 347 10.20 3.93 -8.76
N PRO A 348 9.56 3.06 -9.57
CA PRO A 348 8.18 2.67 -9.36
C PRO A 348 7.89 2.09 -7.96
N GLU A 349 8.80 1.31 -7.40
CA GLU A 349 8.67 0.76 -6.04
C GLU A 349 8.60 1.85 -4.96
N GLN A 350 9.34 2.95 -5.13
CA GLN A 350 9.30 4.09 -4.22
C GLN A 350 7.98 4.86 -4.37
N GLN A 351 7.50 5.08 -5.60
CA GLN A 351 6.20 5.73 -5.83
C GLN A 351 5.04 4.95 -5.21
N LEU A 352 5.05 3.62 -5.34
CA LEU A 352 4.02 2.76 -4.76
C LEU A 352 4.08 2.74 -3.23
N ALA A 353 5.29 2.79 -2.63
CA ALA A 353 5.44 2.91 -1.19
C ALA A 353 4.92 4.25 -0.67
N LEU A 354 5.17 5.37 -1.38
CA LEU A 354 4.64 6.69 -1.05
C LEU A 354 3.09 6.71 -1.11
N LEU A 355 2.52 6.16 -2.18
CA LEU A 355 1.07 6.03 -2.33
C LEU A 355 0.46 5.17 -1.22
N ALA A 356 1.12 4.07 -0.83
CA ALA A 356 0.66 3.23 0.27
C ALA A 356 0.56 4.03 1.58
N VAL A 357 1.62 4.75 1.97
CA VAL A 357 1.61 5.59 3.18
C VAL A 357 0.50 6.62 3.14
N ARG A 358 0.32 7.31 2.01
CA ARG A 358 -0.75 8.30 1.84
C ARG A 358 -2.14 7.69 2.05
N LEU A 359 -2.39 6.53 1.45
CA LEU A 359 -3.69 5.85 1.49
C LEU A 359 -3.96 5.19 2.86
N GLU A 360 -2.92 4.66 3.51
CA GLU A 360 -2.97 4.17 4.89
C GLU A 360 -3.34 5.32 5.86
N MET A 361 -2.70 6.49 5.72
CA MET A 361 -3.04 7.67 6.51
C MET A 361 -4.45 8.19 6.19
N ALA A 362 -4.90 8.12 4.93
CA ALA A 362 -6.28 8.47 4.57
C ALA A 362 -7.30 7.54 5.26
N ALA A 363 -7.02 6.24 5.36
CA ALA A 363 -7.85 5.29 6.10
C ALA A 363 -7.88 5.63 7.61
N VAL A 364 -6.76 6.06 8.19
CA VAL A 364 -6.72 6.56 9.58
C VAL A 364 -7.62 7.78 9.74
N TYR A 365 -7.53 8.78 8.86
CA TYR A 365 -8.41 9.96 8.95
C TYR A 365 -9.90 9.60 8.84
N GLN A 366 -10.28 8.68 7.94
CA GLN A 366 -11.65 8.18 7.88
C GLN A 366 -12.13 7.53 9.18
N ARG A 367 -11.23 6.81 9.87
CA ARG A 367 -11.52 6.20 11.16
C ARG A 367 -11.75 7.26 12.24
N LEU A 368 -10.87 8.27 12.32
CA LEU A 368 -10.88 9.27 13.38
C LEU A 368 -12.08 10.22 13.31
N VAL A 369 -12.47 10.63 12.10
CA VAL A 369 -13.61 11.52 11.88
C VAL A 369 -14.92 10.94 12.44
N ARG A 370 -15.04 9.61 12.49
CA ARG A 370 -16.27 8.90 12.86
C ARG A 370 -16.32 8.40 14.31
N GLY A 371 -15.25 8.59 15.11
CA GLY A 371 -15.18 8.27 16.56
C GLY A 371 -14.69 6.87 16.95
#